data_AF-A0A9E5NBL4-F1
#
_entry.id   AF-A0A9E5NBL4-F1
#
_cell.length_a   1.000
_cell.length_b   1.000
_cell.length_c   1.000
_cell.angle_alpha   90.00
_cell.angle_beta   90.00
_cell.angle_gamma   90.00
#
_symmetry.space_group_name_H-M   'P 1'
#
loop_
_entity.id
_entity.type
_entity.pdbx_description
1 polymer ?
#
loop_
_entity_poly.entity_id
_entity_poly.type
_entity_poly.pdbx_seq_one_letter_code
_entity_poly.pdbx_strand_id
1 'polypeptide(L)'
;KRNLLLATQALSILPALVIGILTATGHITVWYVLAMGFLMGLFNAFDIPARQSFLIEMVEKNSLLNAVALNSAAFNGARIIGPVAAGLTIEHIGLAPCFFINALSFLAVIAALAFMKTRGLAGGTRKSILHEISDGVRFIRGEKEVLRPMAVVALFSLFGLPFIALLPVFAEEVLNVGAEGLGFLAGAAGVGALSAAMMLAFR
;
A
#
# COMPACT_ATOMS: atom_id res chain seq x y z
N LYS A 1 2.86 4.35 -17.99
CA LYS A 1 2.75 4.28 -16.51
C LYS A 1 1.51 4.99 -15.97
N ARG A 2 1.29 6.28 -16.26
CA ARG A 2 0.06 6.99 -15.85
C ARG A 2 -1.24 6.27 -16.22
N ASN A 3 -1.38 5.81 -17.47
CA ASN A 3 -2.60 5.10 -17.89
C ASN A 3 -2.79 3.75 -17.18
N LEU A 4 -1.69 3.07 -16.86
CA LEU A 4 -1.73 1.83 -16.07
C LEU A 4 -2.19 2.13 -14.63
N LEU A 5 -1.66 3.18 -14.01
CA LEU A 5 -2.09 3.64 -12.69
C LEU A 5 -3.55 4.08 -12.67
N LEU A 6 -4.02 4.80 -13.70
CA LEU A 6 -5.43 5.15 -13.82
C LEU A 6 -6.32 3.90 -13.94
N ALA A 7 -5.89 2.91 -14.73
CA ALA A 7 -6.63 1.66 -14.89
C ALA A 7 -6.67 0.83 -13.60
N THR A 8 -5.53 0.65 -12.91
CA THR A 8 -5.48 -0.10 -11.64
C THR A 8 -6.31 0.57 -10.56
N GLN A 9 -6.27 1.90 -10.46
CA GLN A 9 -7.08 2.64 -9.50
C GLN A 9 -8.57 2.57 -9.81
N ALA A 10 -8.95 2.69 -11.08
CA ALA A 10 -10.34 2.53 -11.50
C ALA A 10 -10.87 1.12 -11.22
N LEU A 11 -10.05 0.09 -11.49
CA LEU A 11 -10.39 -1.31 -11.20
C LEU A 11 -10.48 -1.59 -9.70
N SER A 12 -9.67 -0.92 -8.87
CA SER A 12 -9.66 -1.07 -7.40
C SER A 12 -10.90 -0.50 -6.72
N ILE A 13 -11.68 0.35 -7.41
CA ILE A 13 -12.99 0.80 -6.92
C ILE A 13 -13.97 -0.38 -6.82
N LEU A 14 -13.93 -1.31 -7.77
CA LEU A 14 -14.85 -2.45 -7.81
C LEU A 14 -14.80 -3.32 -6.54
N PRO A 15 -13.65 -3.87 -6.11
CA PRO A 15 -13.60 -4.69 -4.90
C PRO A 15 -14.00 -3.90 -3.65
N ALA A 16 -13.64 -2.62 -3.55
CA ALA A 16 -14.04 -1.77 -2.42
C ALA A 16 -15.57 -1.56 -2.38
N LEU A 17 -16.20 -1.24 -3.51
CA LEU A 17 -17.65 -1.06 -3.58
C LEU A 17 -18.41 -2.37 -3.36
N VAL A 18 -17.96 -3.48 -3.97
CA VAL A 18 -18.62 -4.79 -3.83
C VAL A 18 -18.59 -5.24 -2.38
N ILE A 19 -17.43 -5.18 -1.70
CA ILE A 19 -17.36 -5.52 -0.27
C ILE A 19 -18.24 -4.56 0.54
N GLY A 20 -18.19 -3.24 0.27
CA GLY A 20 -19.01 -2.25 0.97
C GLY A 20 -20.51 -2.53 0.88
N ILE A 21 -21.02 -2.82 -0.33
CA ILE A 21 -22.44 -3.14 -0.58
C ILE A 21 -22.83 -4.45 0.09
N LEU A 22 -22.02 -5.50 -0.04
CA LEU A 22 -22.30 -6.79 0.60
C LEU A 22 -22.29 -6.70 2.13
N THR A 23 -21.40 -5.87 2.68
CA THR A 23 -21.34 -5.58 4.11
C THR A 23 -22.58 -4.81 4.57
N ALA A 24 -22.98 -3.77 3.83
CA ALA A 24 -24.17 -2.96 4.15
C ALA A 24 -25.47 -3.75 4.06
N THR A 25 -25.56 -4.70 3.13
CA THR A 25 -26.74 -5.54 2.92
C THR A 25 -26.75 -6.80 3.80
N GLY A 26 -25.69 -7.07 4.57
CA GLY A 26 -25.58 -8.25 5.44
C GLY A 26 -25.35 -9.58 4.70
N HIS A 27 -25.04 -9.55 3.39
CA HIS A 27 -24.79 -10.75 2.57
C HIS A 27 -23.30 -11.09 2.44
N ILE A 28 -22.44 -10.40 3.19
CA ILE A 28 -21.00 -10.63 3.15
C ILE A 28 -20.64 -12.03 3.66
N THR A 29 -19.76 -12.71 2.94
CA THR A 29 -19.23 -14.03 3.31
C THR A 29 -17.73 -14.05 3.10
N VAL A 30 -17.05 -14.99 3.76
CA VAL A 30 -15.59 -15.14 3.66
C VAL A 30 -15.13 -15.33 2.20
N TRP A 31 -15.92 -16.03 1.38
CA TRP A 31 -15.60 -16.23 -0.03
C TRP A 31 -15.55 -14.94 -0.84
N TYR A 32 -16.46 -14.00 -0.58
CA TYR A 32 -16.42 -12.68 -1.21
C TYR A 32 -15.20 -11.88 -0.77
N VAL A 33 -14.84 -11.92 0.52
CA VAL A 33 -13.64 -11.26 1.05
C VAL A 33 -12.38 -11.83 0.39
N LEU A 34 -12.29 -13.16 0.26
CA LEU A 34 -11.16 -13.82 -0.39
C LEU A 34 -11.06 -13.47 -1.89
N ALA A 35 -12.18 -13.53 -2.62
CA ALA A 35 -12.21 -13.22 -4.04
C ALA A 35 -11.82 -11.75 -4.32
N MET A 36 -12.39 -10.82 -3.55
CA MET A 36 -12.09 -9.40 -3.68
C MET A 36 -10.67 -9.06 -3.20
N GLY A 37 -10.19 -9.72 -2.14
CA GLY A 37 -8.80 -9.63 -1.70
C GLY A 37 -7.81 -10.14 -2.75
N PHE A 38 -8.13 -11.23 -3.44
CA PHE A 38 -7.34 -11.72 -4.57
C PHE A 38 -7.30 -10.72 -5.73
N LEU A 39 -8.44 -10.16 -6.13
CA LEU A 39 -8.49 -9.11 -7.17
C LEU A 39 -7.70 -7.88 -6.77
N MET A 40 -7.84 -7.44 -5.51
CA MET A 40 -7.08 -6.31 -4.98
C MET A 40 -5.58 -6.58 -4.97
N GLY A 41 -5.16 -7.80 -4.63
CA GLY A 41 -3.77 -8.24 -4.73
C GLY A 41 -3.25 -8.23 -6.16
N LEU A 42 -4.05 -8.69 -7.11
CA LEU A 42 -3.72 -8.66 -8.55
C LEU A 42 -3.51 -7.22 -9.03
N PHE A 43 -4.39 -6.28 -8.67
CA PHE A 43 -4.24 -4.87 -9.06
C PHE A 43 -3.02 -4.22 -8.41
N ASN A 44 -2.76 -4.50 -7.12
CA ASN A 44 -1.59 -4.00 -6.41
C ASN A 44 -0.27 -4.52 -7.02
N ALA A 45 -0.25 -5.74 -7.54
CA ALA A 45 0.93 -6.31 -8.20
C ALA A 45 1.39 -5.49 -9.41
N PHE A 46 0.47 -4.75 -10.06
CA PHE A 46 0.79 -3.81 -11.13
C PHE A 46 0.94 -2.37 -10.62
N ASP A 47 0.07 -1.95 -9.69
CA ASP A 47 0.01 -0.57 -9.21
C ASP A 47 1.29 -0.14 -8.49
N ILE A 48 1.74 -0.93 -7.51
CA ILE A 48 2.91 -0.61 -6.68
C ILE A 48 4.17 -0.39 -7.54
N PRO A 49 4.59 -1.33 -8.41
CA PRO A 49 5.79 -1.13 -9.23
C PRO A 49 5.61 0.00 -10.26
N ALA A 50 4.41 0.15 -10.84
CA ALA A 50 4.12 1.25 -11.75
C ALA A 50 4.24 2.61 -11.06
N ARG A 51 3.79 2.71 -9.80
CA ARG A 51 3.80 3.93 -8.97
C ARG A 51 5.21 4.29 -8.57
N GLN A 52 6.00 3.33 -8.09
CA GLN A 52 7.41 3.53 -7.75
C GLN A 52 8.21 4.02 -8.97
N SER A 53 8.00 3.37 -10.12
CA SER A 53 8.68 3.74 -11.36
C SER A 53 8.20 5.08 -11.94
N PHE A 54 6.95 5.46 -11.68
CA PHE A 54 6.37 6.73 -12.13
C PHE A 54 6.86 7.90 -11.27
N LEU A 55 7.00 7.71 -9.95
CA LEU A 55 7.57 8.72 -9.04
C LEU A 55 8.97 9.15 -9.51
N ILE A 56 9.82 8.20 -9.87
CA ILE A 56 11.20 8.46 -10.31
C ILE A 56 11.23 9.24 -11.64
N GLU A 57 10.28 9.00 -12.55
CA GLU A 57 10.18 9.75 -13.82
C GLU A 57 9.67 11.18 -13.65
N MET A 58 8.87 11.42 -12.60
CA MET A 58 8.23 12.72 -12.36
C MET A 58 9.15 13.71 -11.63
N VAL A 59 10.29 13.25 -11.12
CA VAL A 59 11.15 14.02 -10.23
C VAL A 59 12.54 14.12 -10.84
N GLU A 60 13.10 15.33 -10.86
CA GLU A 60 14.48 15.55 -11.30
C GLU A 60 15.46 14.81 -10.38
N LYS A 61 16.60 14.35 -10.92
CA LYS A 61 17.59 13.58 -10.15
C LYS A 61 17.97 14.21 -8.81
N ASN A 62 18.10 15.53 -8.77
CA ASN A 62 18.49 16.30 -7.58
C ASN A 62 17.39 16.32 -6.51
N SER A 63 16.13 16.08 -6.90
CA SER A 63 14.96 16.11 -6.02
C SER A 63 14.48 14.71 -5.62
N LEU A 64 15.11 13.63 -6.13
CA LEU A 64 14.70 12.25 -5.85
C LEU A 64 14.69 11.93 -4.36
N LEU A 65 15.72 12.35 -3.62
CA LEU A 65 15.79 12.12 -2.18
C LEU A 65 14.63 12.78 -1.45
N ASN A 66 14.31 14.03 -1.80
CA ASN A 66 13.20 14.76 -1.22
C ASN A 66 11.84 14.11 -1.56
N ALA A 67 11.67 13.62 -2.80
CA ALA A 67 10.46 12.92 -3.20
C ALA A 67 10.29 11.58 -2.47
N VAL A 68 11.36 10.82 -2.28
CA VAL A 68 11.35 9.59 -1.48
C VAL A 68 11.02 9.89 -0.02
N ALA A 69 11.59 10.96 0.55
CA ALA A 69 11.29 11.40 1.91
C ALA A 69 9.82 11.79 2.07
N LEU A 70 9.28 12.60 1.14
CA LEU A 70 7.87 13.01 1.17
C LEU A 70 6.91 11.82 1.00
N ASN A 71 7.23 10.89 0.10
CA ASN A 71 6.45 9.66 -0.07
C ASN A 71 6.47 8.82 1.21
N SER A 72 7.62 8.73 1.87
CA SER A 72 7.77 8.02 3.14
C SER A 72 6.98 8.69 4.26
N ALA A 73 6.99 10.03 4.34
CA ALA A 73 6.21 10.78 5.31
C ALA A 73 4.70 10.59 5.08
N ALA A 74 4.24 10.67 3.83
CA ALA A 74 2.85 10.43 3.47
C ALA A 74 2.40 9.01 3.81
N PHE A 75 3.22 8.00 3.49
CA PHE A 75 2.91 6.59 3.77
C PHE A 75 2.84 6.30 5.27
N ASN A 76 3.82 6.77 6.05
CA ASN A 76 3.81 6.57 7.50
C ASN A 76 2.68 7.37 8.17
N GLY A 77 2.39 8.59 7.70
CA GLY A 77 1.26 9.37 8.16
C GLY A 77 -0.08 8.67 7.92
N ALA A 78 -0.27 8.10 6.73
CA ALA A 78 -1.45 7.28 6.41
C ALA A 78 -1.54 6.03 7.30
N ARG A 79 -0.39 5.41 7.65
CA ARG A 79 -0.33 4.25 8.54
C ARG A 79 -0.66 4.58 10.00
N ILE A 80 -0.52 5.84 10.41
CA ILE A 80 -0.95 6.33 11.73
C ILE A 80 -2.44 6.65 11.72
N ILE A 81 -2.84 7.54 10.79
CA ILE A 81 -4.17 8.14 10.79
C ILE A 81 -5.22 7.15 10.28
N GLY A 82 -4.89 6.35 9.26
CA GLY A 82 -5.81 5.45 8.59
C GLY A 82 -6.44 4.42 9.54
N PRO A 83 -5.66 3.61 10.27
CA PRO A 83 -6.21 2.61 11.18
C PRO A 83 -7.00 3.22 12.34
N VAL A 84 -6.55 4.35 12.90
CA VAL A 84 -7.28 5.03 13.99
C VAL A 84 -8.63 5.54 13.49
N ALA A 85 -8.65 6.23 12.34
CA ALA A 85 -9.88 6.71 11.73
C ALA A 85 -10.82 5.54 11.36
N ALA A 86 -10.26 4.45 10.84
CA ALA A 86 -11.03 3.24 10.52
C ALA A 86 -11.62 2.60 11.78
N GLY A 87 -10.83 2.41 12.85
CA GLY A 87 -11.30 1.83 14.11
C GLY A 87 -12.44 2.64 14.72
N LEU A 88 -12.30 3.96 14.79
CA LEU A 88 -13.35 4.86 15.27
C LEU A 88 -14.62 4.79 14.39
N THR A 89 -14.45 4.73 13.07
CA THR A 89 -15.58 4.63 12.13
C THR A 89 -16.32 3.30 12.32
N ILE A 90 -15.58 2.19 12.47
CA ILE A 90 -16.17 0.86 12.67
C ILE A 90 -16.97 0.82 13.97
N GLU A 91 -16.42 1.37 15.05
CA GLU A 91 -17.08 1.38 16.36
C GLU A 91 -18.38 2.20 16.35
N HIS A 92 -18.37 3.38 15.74
CA HIS A 92 -19.50 4.33 15.85
C HIS A 92 -20.52 4.25 14.72
N ILE A 93 -20.08 3.89 13.50
CA ILE A 93 -20.89 3.95 12.27
C ILE A 93 -21.00 2.56 11.61
N GLY A 94 -20.19 1.60 12.06
CA GLY A 94 -20.11 0.26 11.49
C GLY A 94 -19.10 0.14 10.36
N LEU A 95 -19.03 -1.07 9.80
CA LEU A 95 -17.93 -1.49 8.94
C LEU A 95 -18.09 -1.06 7.46
N ALA A 96 -19.33 -1.00 6.96
CA ALA A 96 -19.60 -0.66 5.55
C ALA A 96 -19.12 0.74 5.12
N PRO A 97 -19.30 1.81 5.92
CA PRO A 97 -18.77 3.14 5.62
C PRO A 97 -17.26 3.16 5.32
N CYS A 98 -16.45 2.35 6.00
CA CYS A 98 -15.01 2.28 5.75
C CYS A 98 -14.69 1.86 4.31
N PHE A 99 -15.45 0.90 3.77
CA PHE A 99 -15.27 0.45 2.39
C PHE A 99 -15.72 1.50 1.37
N PHE A 100 -16.79 2.24 1.66
CA PHE A 100 -17.24 3.34 0.79
C PHE A 100 -16.26 4.53 0.82
N ILE A 101 -15.73 4.90 1.98
CA ILE A 101 -14.68 5.90 2.11
C ILE A 101 -13.44 5.46 1.32
N ASN A 102 -13.06 4.18 1.42
CA ASN A 102 -11.97 3.62 0.64
C ASN A 102 -12.22 3.72 -0.87
N ALA A 103 -13.43 3.36 -1.33
CA ALA A 103 -13.83 3.52 -2.74
C ALA A 103 -13.74 4.98 -3.22
N LEU A 104 -14.19 5.93 -2.39
CA LEU A 104 -14.11 7.36 -2.68
C LEU A 104 -12.66 7.85 -2.75
N SER A 105 -11.77 7.30 -1.92
CA SER A 105 -10.35 7.66 -1.92
C SER A 105 -9.67 7.37 -3.26
N PHE A 106 -10.06 6.29 -3.95
CA PHE A 106 -9.55 5.97 -5.29
C PHE A 106 -9.96 7.04 -6.31
N LEU A 107 -11.17 7.59 -6.22
CA LEU A 107 -11.62 8.69 -7.10
C LEU A 107 -10.76 9.94 -6.90
N ALA A 108 -10.40 10.27 -5.66
CA ALA A 108 -9.49 11.38 -5.39
C ALA A 108 -8.12 11.18 -6.04
N VAL A 109 -7.58 9.96 -5.98
CA VAL A 109 -6.29 9.65 -6.64
C VAL A 109 -6.41 9.68 -8.16
N ILE A 110 -7.51 9.17 -8.73
CA ILE A 110 -7.79 9.23 -10.17
C ILE A 110 -7.85 10.69 -10.63
N ALA A 111 -8.55 11.55 -9.91
CA ALA A 111 -8.62 12.98 -10.20
C ALA A 111 -7.23 13.62 -10.16
N ALA A 112 -6.45 13.37 -9.10
CA ALA A 112 -5.08 13.87 -8.99
C ALA A 112 -4.19 13.43 -10.18
N LEU A 113 -4.27 12.15 -10.56
CA LEU A 113 -3.53 11.61 -11.72
C LEU A 113 -4.02 12.19 -13.05
N ALA A 114 -5.31 12.47 -13.20
CA ALA A 114 -5.89 13.06 -14.40
C ALA A 114 -5.46 14.51 -14.60
N PHE A 115 -5.37 15.30 -13.51
CA PHE A 115 -4.89 16.68 -13.55
C PHE A 115 -3.36 16.79 -13.68
N MET A 116 -2.61 15.71 -13.41
CA MET A 116 -1.16 15.70 -13.58
C MET A 116 -0.75 15.76 -15.06
N LYS A 117 -0.02 16.83 -15.42
CA LYS A 117 0.68 16.94 -16.70
C LYS A 117 1.96 16.10 -16.65
N THR A 118 1.90 14.90 -17.22
CA THR A 118 3.08 14.05 -17.39
C THR A 118 3.80 14.44 -18.67
N ARG A 119 5.08 14.85 -18.58
CA ARG A 119 5.95 14.87 -19.75
C ARG A 119 6.09 13.42 -20.22
N GLY A 120 5.56 13.11 -21.40
CA GLY A 120 5.69 11.79 -21.99
C GLY A 120 7.15 11.51 -22.32
N LEU A 121 7.87 10.85 -21.42
CA LEU A 121 9.23 10.39 -21.69
C LEU A 121 9.15 9.06 -22.48
N ALA A 122 9.99 9.00 -23.50
CA ALA A 122 9.92 8.08 -24.62
C ALA A 122 9.91 6.59 -24.22
N GLY A 123 9.24 5.79 -25.05
CA GLY A 123 9.14 4.35 -24.92
C GLY A 123 10.50 3.67 -24.87
N GLY A 124 10.71 2.88 -23.81
CA GLY A 124 11.80 1.91 -23.77
C GLY A 124 11.60 0.83 -24.84
N THR A 125 12.71 0.25 -25.28
CA THR A 125 12.70 -0.91 -26.18
C THR A 125 11.90 -2.05 -25.55
N ARG A 126 11.02 -2.70 -26.33
CA ARG A 126 10.28 -3.90 -25.90
C ARG A 126 11.27 -5.06 -25.73
N LYS A 127 11.99 -5.11 -24.62
CA LYS A 127 12.70 -6.31 -24.22
C LYS A 127 11.70 -7.32 -23.66
N SER A 128 12.04 -8.60 -23.76
CA SER A 128 11.26 -9.65 -23.12
C SER A 128 11.29 -9.45 -21.61
N ILE A 129 10.12 -9.29 -20.99
CA ILE A 129 9.96 -9.09 -19.53
C ILE A 129 10.68 -10.19 -18.75
N LEU A 130 10.59 -11.43 -19.22
CA LEU A 130 11.27 -12.58 -18.61
C LEU A 130 12.80 -12.43 -18.64
N HIS A 131 13.34 -11.84 -19.70
CA HIS A 131 14.77 -11.59 -19.81
C HIS A 131 15.21 -10.48 -18.85
N GLU A 132 14.44 -9.40 -18.72
CA GLU A 132 14.74 -8.33 -17.75
C GLU A 132 14.66 -8.83 -16.30
N ILE A 133 13.67 -9.67 -15.97
CA ILE A 133 13.58 -10.32 -14.66
C ILE A 133 14.80 -11.21 -14.41
N SER A 134 15.17 -12.04 -15.39
CA SER A 134 16.34 -12.93 -15.29
C SER A 134 17.63 -12.14 -15.09
N ASP A 135 17.82 -11.05 -15.85
CA ASP A 135 18.98 -10.17 -15.71
C ASP A 135 19.03 -9.51 -14.33
N GLY A 136 17.90 -9.06 -13.80
CA GLY A 136 17.79 -8.51 -12.45
C GLY A 136 18.16 -9.53 -11.37
N VAL A 137 17.65 -10.77 -11.47
CA VAL A 137 17.99 -11.85 -10.54
C VAL A 137 19.48 -12.20 -10.62
N ARG A 138 20.04 -12.26 -11.85
CA ARG A 138 21.47 -12.52 -12.05
C ARG A 138 22.34 -11.42 -11.44
N PHE A 139 21.94 -10.16 -11.61
CA PHE A 139 22.63 -9.01 -11.02
C PHE A 139 22.65 -9.06 -9.50
N ILE A 140 21.48 -9.27 -8.87
CA ILE A 140 21.35 -9.34 -7.41
C ILE A 140 22.23 -10.46 -6.84
N ARG A 141 22.31 -11.61 -7.53
CA ARG A 141 23.17 -12.74 -7.09
C ARG A 141 24.66 -12.47 -7.25
N GLY A 142 25.06 -11.64 -8.22
CA GLY A 142 26.46 -11.28 -8.47
C GLY A 142 27.01 -10.26 -7.47
N GLU A 143 26.17 -9.31 -7.04
CA GLU A 143 26.58 -8.17 -6.22
C GLU A 143 26.23 -8.36 -4.74
N LYS A 144 27.23 -8.76 -3.92
CA LYS A 144 27.05 -9.03 -2.49
C LYS A 144 26.56 -7.80 -1.70
N GLU A 145 26.92 -6.59 -2.12
CA GLU A 145 26.47 -5.33 -1.52
C GLU A 145 24.96 -5.09 -1.70
N VAL A 146 24.35 -5.66 -2.76
CA VAL A 146 22.90 -5.61 -2.99
C VAL A 146 22.20 -6.81 -2.36
N LEU A 147 22.81 -8.00 -2.44
CA LEU A 147 22.23 -9.24 -1.92
C LEU A 147 21.99 -9.17 -0.40
N ARG A 148 22.94 -8.63 0.35
CA ARG A 148 22.86 -8.53 1.83
C ARG A 148 21.63 -7.74 2.31
N PRO A 149 21.41 -6.47 1.90
CA PRO A 149 20.23 -5.73 2.31
C PRO A 149 18.93 -6.38 1.80
N MET A 150 18.93 -6.96 0.59
CA MET A 150 17.75 -7.69 0.09
C MET A 150 17.42 -8.90 0.95
N ALA A 151 18.42 -9.67 1.41
CA ALA A 151 18.20 -10.81 2.28
C ALA A 151 17.64 -10.40 3.64
N VAL A 152 18.14 -9.31 4.23
CA VAL A 152 17.61 -8.76 5.49
C VAL A 152 16.15 -8.33 5.33
N VAL A 153 15.85 -7.60 4.25
CA VAL A 153 14.47 -7.18 3.95
C VAL A 153 13.57 -8.40 3.71
N ALA A 154 14.04 -9.42 3.01
CA ALA A 154 13.28 -10.66 2.79
C ALA A 154 12.99 -11.40 4.09
N LEU A 155 13.98 -11.57 4.96
CA LEU A 155 13.80 -12.18 6.29
C LEU A 155 12.81 -11.38 7.13
N PHE A 156 12.97 -10.06 7.19
CA PHE A 156 12.02 -9.20 7.90
C PHE A 156 10.61 -9.26 7.30
N SER A 157 10.50 -9.36 5.98
CA SER A 157 9.18 -9.47 5.32
C SER A 157 8.51 -10.81 5.64
N LEU A 158 9.30 -11.88 5.71
CA LEU A 158 8.79 -13.22 6.00
C LEU A 158 8.38 -13.40 7.46
N PHE A 159 9.16 -12.85 8.40
CA PHE A 159 8.95 -13.08 9.85
C PHE A 159 8.31 -11.89 10.58
N GLY A 160 8.53 -10.66 10.10
CA GLY A 160 8.06 -9.43 10.75
C GLY A 160 6.69 -8.97 10.31
N LEU A 161 6.34 -9.09 9.02
CA LEU A 161 5.02 -8.66 8.51
C LEU A 161 3.83 -9.53 8.94
N PRO A 162 3.95 -10.85 9.20
CA PRO A 162 2.83 -11.66 9.68
C PRO A 162 2.17 -11.13 10.96
N PHE A 163 2.91 -10.41 11.80
CA PHE A 163 2.37 -9.72 12.97
C PHE A 163 1.17 -8.81 12.61
N ILE A 164 1.21 -8.11 11.47
CA ILE A 164 0.12 -7.22 11.04
C ILE A 164 -1.16 -8.01 10.75
N ALA A 165 -1.04 -9.21 10.17
CA ALA A 165 -2.18 -10.07 9.86
C ALA A 165 -2.79 -10.70 11.12
N LEU A 166 -1.98 -10.92 12.16
CA LEU A 166 -2.43 -11.47 13.44
C LEU A 166 -2.95 -10.40 14.40
N LEU A 167 -2.64 -9.13 14.15
CA LEU A 167 -3.01 -8.01 15.04
C LEU A 167 -4.51 -7.93 15.37
N PRO A 168 -5.45 -8.17 14.42
CA PRO A 168 -6.88 -8.20 14.74
C PRO A 168 -7.23 -9.28 15.78
N VAL A 169 -6.65 -10.49 15.66
CA VAL A 169 -6.86 -11.59 16.60
C VAL A 169 -6.36 -11.21 18.00
N PHE A 170 -5.19 -10.56 18.09
CA PHE A 170 -4.71 -10.05 19.38
C PHE A 170 -5.61 -8.97 19.98
N ALA A 171 -6.12 -8.05 19.16
CA ALA A 171 -7.01 -7.00 19.62
C ALA A 171 -8.35 -7.55 20.14
N GLU A 172 -8.89 -8.57 19.47
CA GLU A 172 -10.19 -9.15 19.79
C GLU A 172 -10.10 -10.23 20.87
N GLU A 173 -9.25 -11.25 20.70
CA GLU A 173 -9.21 -12.42 21.58
C GLU A 173 -8.32 -12.25 22.83
N VAL A 174 -7.24 -11.46 22.74
CA VAL A 174 -6.27 -11.33 23.84
C VAL A 174 -6.52 -10.06 24.66
N LEU A 175 -6.63 -8.92 23.98
CA LEU A 175 -6.76 -7.61 24.63
C LEU A 175 -8.22 -7.21 24.87
N ASN A 176 -9.18 -7.82 24.16
CA ASN A 176 -10.62 -7.53 24.27
C ASN A 176 -10.94 -6.04 24.06
N VAL A 177 -10.26 -5.38 23.11
CA VAL A 177 -10.37 -3.93 22.85
C VAL A 177 -11.13 -3.57 21.57
N GLY A 178 -11.59 -4.57 20.81
CA GLY A 178 -12.41 -4.38 19.61
C GLY A 178 -11.72 -3.59 18.48
N ALA A 179 -12.52 -2.99 17.60
CA ALA A 179 -12.05 -2.31 16.40
C ALA A 179 -11.35 -0.96 16.69
N GLU A 180 -11.83 -0.22 17.69
CA GLU A 180 -11.20 1.03 18.14
C GLU A 180 -9.79 0.76 18.67
N GLY A 181 -9.65 -0.23 19.57
CA GLY A 181 -8.34 -0.63 20.10
C GLY A 181 -7.40 -1.17 19.01
N LEU A 182 -7.91 -1.94 18.05
CA LEU A 182 -7.14 -2.36 16.88
C LEU A 182 -6.61 -1.14 16.09
N GLY A 183 -7.44 -0.11 15.91
CA GLY A 183 -7.06 1.14 15.27
C GLY A 183 -5.90 1.83 15.99
N PHE A 184 -5.97 1.94 17.32
CA PHE A 184 -4.88 2.50 18.13
C PHE A 184 -3.60 1.66 18.10
N LEU A 185 -3.71 0.33 18.18
CA LEU A 185 -2.55 -0.59 18.11
C LEU A 185 -1.82 -0.46 16.77
N ALA A 186 -2.57 -0.44 15.67
CA ALA A 186 -2.02 -0.25 14.33
C ALA A 186 -1.44 1.17 14.16
N GLY A 187 -2.11 2.19 14.70
CA GLY A 187 -1.64 3.57 14.70
C GLY A 187 -0.31 3.74 15.46
N ALA A 188 -0.17 3.10 16.62
CA ALA A 188 1.06 3.10 17.42
C ALA A 188 2.26 2.50 16.65
N ALA A 189 2.04 1.45 15.86
CA ALA A 189 3.07 0.92 14.96
C ALA A 189 3.48 1.94 13.89
N GLY A 190 2.54 2.75 13.39
CA GLY A 190 2.83 3.88 12.51
C GLY A 190 3.65 4.98 13.21
N VAL A 191 3.32 5.31 14.46
CA VAL A 191 4.06 6.31 15.25
C VAL A 191 5.50 5.85 15.45
N GLY A 192 5.72 4.59 15.83
CA GLY A 192 7.07 4.03 15.96
C GLY A 192 7.87 4.10 14.66
N ALA A 193 7.24 3.81 13.52
CA ALA A 193 7.88 3.92 12.21
C ALA A 193 8.27 5.37 11.87
N LEU A 194 7.39 6.34 12.15
CA LEU A 194 7.67 7.76 11.93
C LEU A 194 8.79 8.26 12.86
N SER A 195 8.76 7.91 14.14
CA SER A 195 9.81 8.26 15.10
C SER A 195 11.17 7.69 14.70
N ALA A 196 11.22 6.44 14.23
CA ALA A 196 12.45 5.83 13.73
C ALA A 196 12.97 6.54 12.47
N ALA A 197 12.08 6.88 11.53
CA ALA A 197 12.45 7.62 10.32
C ALA A 197 13.00 9.01 10.65
N MET A 198 12.36 9.74 11.59
CA MET A 198 12.84 11.04 12.05
C MET A 198 14.20 10.91 12.75
N MET A 199 14.36 9.94 13.65
CA MET A 199 15.63 9.70 14.34
C MET A 199 16.78 9.40 13.38
N LEU A 200 16.50 8.70 12.28
CA LEU A 200 17.48 8.46 11.21
C LEU A 200 17.76 9.72 10.39
N ALA A 201 16.75 10.54 10.11
CA ALA A 201 16.90 11.79 9.36
C ALA A 201 17.72 12.85 10.10
N PHE A 202 17.72 12.83 11.43
CA PHE A 202 18.51 13.73 12.28
C PHE A 202 19.89 13.17 12.68
N ARG A 203 20.27 12.00 12.18
CA ARG A 203 21.58 11.38 12.39
C ARG A 203 22.50 11.59 11.20
#